data_AF-A0A3M6C0B2-F1
#
_entry.id   AF-A0A3M6C0B2-F1
#
_cell.length_a   1.000
_cell.length_b   1.000
_cell.length_c   1.000
_cell.angle_alpha   90.00
_cell.angle_beta   90.00
_cell.angle_gamma   90.00
#
_symmetry.space_group_name_H-M   'P 1'
#
loop_
_entity.id
_entity.type
_entity.pdbx_description
1 polymer ?
#
loop_
_entity_poly.entity_id
_entity_poly.type
_entity_poly.pdbx_seq_one_letter_code
_entity_poly.pdbx_strand_id
1 'polypeptide(L)' 'MVRRGSAEHCGEAVREFNPEHIGIRIDRTDLLLPDYLFYALTHVHQSGHWKQLATGTLSLVNIRVSDVRSIELSPR' A
#
# COMPACT_ATOMS: atom_id res chain seq x y z
N MET A 1 5.06 -2.13 -2.02
CA MET A 1 4.55 -1.84 -0.67
C MET A 1 4.76 -3.04 0.24
N VAL A 2 4.99 -2.81 1.53
CA VAL A 2 5.20 -3.87 2.52
C VAL A 2 3.92 -4.69 2.69
N ARG A 3 3.98 -5.98 2.38
CA ARG A 3 2.83 -6.90 2.44
C ARG A 3 2.56 -7.41 3.85
N ARG A 4 3.62 -7.73 4.59
CA ARG A 4 3.58 -8.39 5.89
C ARG A 4 4.59 -7.72 6.81
N GLY A 5 4.20 -7.45 8.03
CA GLY A 5 5.03 -6.79 9.02
C GLY A 5 4.27 -6.49 10.30
N SER A 6 4.81 -5.59 11.11
CA SER A 6 4.04 -5.00 12.21
C SER A 6 2.85 -4.20 11.65
N ALA A 7 1.83 -3.97 12.48
CA ALA A 7 0.70 -3.12 12.09
C ALA A 7 1.14 -1.72 11.65
N GLU A 8 2.30 -1.26 12.11
CA GLU A 8 2.86 0.05 11.76
C GLU A 8 3.58 0.07 10.42
N HIS A 9 4.26 -1.01 10.02
CA HIS A 9 4.97 -1.08 8.74
C HIS A 9 4.11 -1.67 7.61
N CYS A 10 2.98 -2.28 7.93
CA CYS A 10 2.13 -2.90 6.92
C CYS A 10 1.50 -1.84 6.00
N GLY A 11 1.69 -2.00 4.69
CA GLY A 11 1.20 -1.06 3.68
C GLY A 11 2.13 0.12 3.39
N GLU A 12 3.32 0.16 3.99
CA GLU A 12 4.32 1.19 3.72
C GLU A 12 4.76 1.17 2.24
N ALA A 13 4.80 2.35 1.62
CA ALA A 13 5.26 2.50 0.25
C ALA A 13 6.79 2.50 0.24
N VAL A 14 7.39 1.56 -0.50
CA VAL A 14 8.84 1.47 -0.68
C VAL A 14 9.20 1.56 -2.16
N ARG A 15 10.35 2.18 -2.45
CA ARG A 15 10.91 2.27 -3.80
C ARG A 15 11.83 1.10 -4.15
N GLU A 16 12.23 0.33 -3.14
CA GLU A 16 13.06 -0.86 -3.32
C GLU A 16 12.22 -2.08 -3.69
N PHE A 17 12.73 -2.84 -4.67
CA PHE A 17 12.10 -4.10 -5.07
C PHE A 17 12.37 -5.18 -4.02
N ASN A 18 11.29 -5.84 -3.59
CA ASN A 18 11.35 -7.04 -2.77
C ASN A 18 10.29 -8.03 -3.27
N PRO A 19 10.64 -9.30 -3.55
CA PRO A 19 9.70 -10.29 -4.06
C PRO A 19 8.52 -10.60 -3.10
N GLU A 20 8.67 -10.34 -1.80
CA GLU A 20 7.59 -10.54 -0.82
C GLU A 20 6.62 -9.35 -0.75
N HIS A 21 6.98 -8.22 -1.34
CA HIS A 21 6.16 -7.01 -1.37
C HIS A 21 5.09 -7.07 -2.44
N ILE A 22 4.01 -6.31 -2.24
CA ILE A 22 3.02 -6.10 -3.29
C ILE A 22 3.57 -5.03 -4.24
N GLY A 23 3.78 -5.42 -5.49
CA GLY A 23 4.10 -4.50 -6.59
C GLY A 23 2.85 -3.90 -7.20
N ILE A 24 2.91 -2.63 -7.58
CA ILE A 24 1.84 -1.95 -8.31
C ILE A 24 2.40 -1.54 -9.66
N ARG A 25 1.82 -2.08 -10.73
CA ARG A 25 2.21 -1.80 -12.10
C ARG A 25 1.33 -0.68 -12.64
N ILE A 26 1.94 0.36 -13.18
CA ILE A 26 1.24 1.50 -13.79
C ILE A 26 1.24 1.30 -15.30
N ASP A 27 0.07 1.04 -15.88
CA ASP A 27 -0.11 0.86 -17.32
C ASP A 27 -0.18 2.18 -18.09
N ARG A 28 -0.76 3.22 -17.46
CA ARG A 28 -1.07 4.51 -18.08
C ARG A 28 -0.37 5.64 -17.36
N THR A 29 0.93 5.81 -17.65
CA THR A 29 1.75 6.89 -17.08
C THR A 29 1.36 8.28 -17.56
N ASP A 30 0.55 8.38 -18.61
CA ASP A 30 -0.07 9.60 -19.11
C ASP A 30 -1.17 10.13 -18.19
N LEU A 31 -1.81 9.24 -17.41
CA LEU A 31 -2.84 9.59 -16.42
C LEU A 31 -2.29 9.68 -15.01
N LEU A 32 -1.30 8.85 -14.68
CA LEU A 32 -0.76 8.73 -13.33
C LEU A 32 0.77 8.70 -13.34
N LEU A 33 1.38 9.73 -12.73
CA LEU A 33 2.82 9.76 -12.54
C LEU A 33 3.24 8.76 -11.44
N PRO A 34 4.29 7.93 -11.67
CA PRO A 34 4.75 6.96 -10.68
C PRO A 34 5.15 7.58 -9.34
N ASP A 35 5.84 8.72 -9.36
CA ASP A 35 6.22 9.43 -8.15
C ASP A 35 5.01 9.93 -7.37
N TYR A 36 3.97 10.40 -8.07
CA TYR A 36 2.73 10.84 -7.42
C TYR A 36 2.03 9.67 -6.71
N LEU A 37 1.97 8.50 -7.36
CA LEU A 37 1.40 7.30 -6.74
C LEU A 37 2.14 6.91 -5.46
N PHE A 38 3.47 7.04 -5.43
CA PHE A 38 4.25 6.78 -4.23
C PHE A 38 3.80 7.68 -3.05
N TYR A 39 3.63 8.98 -3.28
CA TYR A 39 3.14 9.89 -2.24
C TYR A 39 1.69 9.62 -1.86
N ALA A 40 0.83 9.28 -2.81
CA ALA A 40 -0.55 8.91 -2.53
C ALA A 40 -0.65 7.67 -1.62
N LEU A 41 0.12 6.62 -1.91
CA LEU A 41 0.17 5.42 -1.08
C LEU A 41 0.79 5.69 0.30
N THR A 42 1.78 6.57 0.36
CA THR A 42 2.37 7.03 1.63
C THR A 42 1.32 7.75 2.48
N HIS A 43 0.52 8.62 1.89
CA HIS A 43 -0.58 9.31 2.58
C HIS A 43 -1.66 8.34 3.07
N VAL A 44 -2.05 7.36 2.25
CA VAL A 44 -3.00 6.28 2.64
C VAL A 44 -2.45 5.46 3.81
N HIS A 45 -1.14 5.24 3.86
CA HIS A 45 -0.51 4.57 4.98
C HIS A 45 -0.52 5.42 6.24
N GLN A 46 -0.18 6.71 6.13
CA GLN A 46 -0.21 7.67 7.25
C GLN A 46 -1.62 7.90 7.80
N SER A 47 -2.66 7.81 6.97
CA SER A 47 -4.05 7.90 7.41
C SER A 47 -4.53 6.67 8.19
N GLY A 48 -3.71 5.62 8.28
CA GLY A 48 -4.04 4.40 9.01
C GLY A 48 -5.02 3.48 8.29
N HIS A 49 -5.33 3.73 7.02
CA HIS A 49 -6.26 2.92 6.23
C HIS A 49 -5.83 1.44 6.20
N TRP A 50 -4.54 1.19 5.99
CA TRP A 50 -3.98 -0.15 5.98
C TRP A 50 -4.09 -0.87 7.32
N LYS A 51 -4.02 -0.15 8.44
CA LYS A 51 -4.16 -0.74 9.78
C LYS A 51 -5.55 -1.34 10.00
N GLN A 52 -6.58 -0.78 9.35
CA GLN A 52 -7.96 -1.28 9.45
C GLN A 52 -8.22 -2.50 8.57
N LEU A 53 -7.53 -2.59 7.43
CA LEU A 53 -7.67 -3.71 6.47
C LEU A 53 -6.72 -4.87 6.77
N ALA A 54 -5.60 -4.60 7.45
CA ALA A 54 -4.59 -5.61 7.75
C ALA A 54 -5.17 -6.69 8.67
N THR A 55 -5.06 -7.94 8.25
CA THR A 55 -5.59 -9.09 8.98
C THR A 55 -4.43 -9.82 9.68
N GLY A 56 -4.55 -10.11 10.98
CA GLY A 56 -3.53 -10.85 11.71
C GLY A 56 -3.62 -10.74 13.23
N THR A 57 -2.60 -11.25 13.91
CA THR A 57 -2.45 -11.20 15.37
C THR A 57 -1.59 -9.98 15.75
N LEU A 58 -1.69 -9.50 17.00
CA LEU A 58 -1.13 -8.24 17.51
C LEU A 58 0.28 -7.83 17.01
N SER A 59 1.16 -8.78 16.72
CA SER A 59 2.54 -8.51 16.28
C SER A 59 2.77 -8.65 14.78
N LEU A 60 1.90 -9.35 14.05
CA LEU A 60 2.13 -9.73 12.66
C LEU A 60 0.85 -9.71 11.87
N VAL A 61 0.76 -8.72 10.99
CA VAL A 61 -0.40 -8.51 10.13
C VAL A 61 0.00 -8.62 8.66
N ASN A 62 -0.98 -8.96 7.83
CA ASN A 62 -0.80 -9.05 6.38
C ASN A 62 -1.90 -8.29 5.65
N ILE A 63 -1.56 -7.79 4.47
CA ILE A 63 -2.49 -7.21 3.50
C ILE A 63 -2.53 -8.11 2.27
N ARG A 64 -3.72 -8.30 1.71
CA ARG A 64 -3.91 -9.07 0.47
C ARG A 64 -3.91 -8.14 -0.73
N VAL A 65 -3.56 -8.68 -1.89
CA VAL A 65 -3.58 -7.94 -3.16
C VAL A 65 -5.01 -7.48 -3.52
N SER A 66 -6.03 -8.22 -3.08
CA SER A 66 -7.44 -7.83 -3.22
C SER A 66 -7.76 -6.50 -2.54
N ASP A 67 -7.19 -6.27 -1.36
CA ASP A 67 -7.45 -5.08 -0.55
C ASP A 67 -6.80 -3.85 -1.21
N VAL A 68 -5.62 -4.06 -1.80
CA VAL A 68 -4.88 -3.02 -2.57
C VAL A 68 -5.60 -2.66 -3.88
N ARG A 69 -6.38 -3.59 -4.46
CA ARG A 69 -7.17 -3.28 -5.67
C ARG A 69 -8.37 -2.39 -5.36
N SER A 70 -8.90 -2.46 -4.14
CA SER A 70 -10.13 -1.76 -3.75
C SER A 70 -9.90 -0.32 -3.25
N ILE A 71 -8.67 0.18 -3.28
CA ILE A 71 -8.38 1.53 -2.79
C ILE A 71 -8.98 2.54 -3.76
N GLU A 72 -9.96 3.30 -3.28
CA GLU A 72 -10.46 4.47 -4.00
C GLU A 72 -9.60 5.68 -3.63
N LEU A 73 -8.82 6.17 -4.59
CA LEU A 73 -8.13 7.45 -4.48
C LEU A 73 -9.13 8.58 -4.75
N SER A 74 -10.07 8.82 -3.82
CA SER A 74 -11.02 9.93 -3.94
C SER A 74 -10.31 11.26 -3.60
N PRO A 75 -10.22 12.22 -4.53
CA PRO A 75 -9.88 13.59 -4.19
C PRO A 75 -11.09 14.21 -3.48
N ARG A 76 -10.93 14.60 -2.21
CA ARG A 76 -11.88 15.48 -1.52
C ARG A 76 -11.57 16.93 -1.82
#